data_AF-A0A7R9BN61-F1
#
_entry.id   AF-A0A7R9BN61-F1
#
_cell.length_a   1.000
_cell.length_b   1.000
_cell.length_c   1.000
_cell.angle_alpha   90.00
_cell.angle_beta   90.00
_cell.angle_gamma   90.00
#
_symmetry.space_group_name_H-M   'P 1'
#
loop_
_entity.id
_entity.type
_entity.pdbx_description
1 polymer ?
#
loop_
_entity_poly.entity_id
_entity_poly.type
_entity_poly.pdbx_seq_one_letter_code
_entity_poly.pdbx_strand_id
1 'polypeptide(L)'
;MWPNRHRKTVEEDDDEWTGATRCGFGFLLLIAVTLIWGATVLVIFWAVYYRKGFAWQDDIKRQFNLHPVLMTAGFIFFMGQSLLVYRSFRCCKRVYNKLAHTVLHMLSIPCIV
;
A
#
# COMPACT_ATOMS: atom_id res chain seq x y z
N MET A 1 -41.83 -31.34 -5.26
CA MET A 1 -40.38 -31.13 -5.51
C MET A 1 -39.79 -30.55 -4.24
N TRP A 2 -39.23 -31.38 -3.36
CA TRP A 2 -38.71 -30.92 -2.07
C TRP A 2 -37.29 -30.35 -2.25
N PRO A 3 -36.97 -29.17 -1.69
CA PRO A 3 -35.60 -28.66 -1.72
C PRO A 3 -34.73 -29.53 -0.82
N ASN A 4 -33.69 -30.17 -1.38
CA ASN A 4 -32.70 -30.95 -0.62
C ASN A 4 -32.03 -30.08 0.45
N ARG A 5 -32.40 -30.28 1.72
CA ARG A 5 -31.83 -29.60 2.89
C ARG A 5 -30.31 -29.67 2.93
N HIS A 6 -29.75 -30.82 2.53
CA HIS A 6 -28.30 -31.05 2.50
C HIS A 6 -27.55 -30.18 1.47
N ARG A 7 -28.22 -29.69 0.43
CA ARG A 7 -27.62 -28.77 -0.55
C ARG A 7 -27.60 -27.34 -0.02
N LYS A 8 -28.63 -26.93 0.73
CA LYS A 8 -28.68 -25.60 1.34
C LYS A 8 -27.61 -25.39 2.40
N THR A 9 -27.34 -26.41 3.23
CA THR A 9 -26.30 -26.32 4.26
C THR A 9 -24.90 -26.17 3.65
N VAL A 10 -24.62 -26.89 2.55
CA VAL A 10 -23.34 -26.78 1.84
C VAL A 10 -23.17 -25.41 1.17
N GLU A 11 -24.22 -24.89 0.53
CA GLU A 11 -24.19 -23.53 -0.05
C GLU A 11 -24.01 -22.44 1.02
N GLU A 12 -24.68 -22.55 2.17
CA GLU A 12 -24.54 -21.60 3.29
C GLU A 12 -23.12 -21.63 3.91
N ASP A 13 -22.53 -22.82 4.10
CA ASP A 13 -21.18 -22.98 4.66
C ASP A 13 -20.09 -22.44 3.70
N ASP A 14 -20.23 -22.66 2.39
CA ASP A 14 -19.30 -22.16 1.36
C ASP A 14 -19.37 -20.63 1.21
N ASP A 15 -20.58 -20.05 1.30
CA ASP A 15 -20.79 -18.60 1.27
C ASP A 15 -20.26 -17.92 2.54
N GLU A 16 -20.42 -18.55 3.71
CA GLU A 16 -19.90 -18.05 4.99
C GLU A 16 -18.37 -18.09 5.02
N TRP A 17 -17.74 -19.20 4.61
CA TRP A 17 -16.29 -19.30 4.49
C TRP A 17 -15.71 -18.31 3.48
N THR A 18 -16.40 -18.12 2.35
CA THR A 18 -16.03 -17.13 1.34
C THR A 18 -16.17 -15.70 1.87
N GLY A 19 -17.21 -15.42 2.66
CA GLY A 19 -17.41 -14.14 3.33
C GLY A 19 -16.34 -13.85 4.37
N ALA A 20 -16.07 -14.79 5.27
CA ALA A 20 -15.04 -14.69 6.30
C ALA A 20 -13.65 -14.49 5.70
N THR A 21 -13.31 -15.21 4.63
CA THR A 21 -12.04 -15.06 3.93
C THR A 21 -11.90 -13.68 3.27
N ARG A 22 -13.00 -13.13 2.73
CA ARG A 22 -13.03 -11.77 2.16
C ARG A 22 -12.86 -10.69 3.23
N CYS A 23 -13.52 -10.84 4.38
CA CYS A 23 -13.39 -9.94 5.53
C CYS A 23 -11.97 -9.99 6.12
N GLY A 24 -11.42 -11.19 6.33
CA GLY A 24 -10.05 -11.37 6.83
C GLY A 24 -9.01 -10.78 5.88
N PHE A 25 -9.15 -11.00 4.58
CA PHE A 25 -8.27 -10.39 3.57
C PHE A 25 -8.39 -8.86 3.54
N GLY A 26 -9.60 -8.31 3.65
CA GLY A 26 -9.82 -6.87 3.76
C GLY A 26 -9.14 -6.27 5.00
N PHE A 27 -9.27 -6.92 6.15
CA PHE A 27 -8.63 -6.50 7.40
C PHE A 27 -7.09 -6.50 7.31
N LEU A 28 -6.51 -7.56 6.73
CA LEU A 28 -5.07 -7.63 6.49
C LEU A 28 -4.57 -6.53 5.55
N LEU A 29 -5.34 -6.19 4.50
CA LEU A 29 -5.01 -5.07 3.62
C LEU A 29 -5.05 -3.73 4.36
N LEU A 30 -6.05 -3.50 5.22
CA LEU A 30 -6.13 -2.28 6.03
C LEU A 30 -4.93 -2.15 6.96
N ILE A 31 -4.53 -3.23 7.63
CA ILE A 31 -3.32 -3.26 8.47
C ILE A 31 -2.07 -2.95 7.64
N ALA A 32 -1.91 -3.58 6.48
CA ALA A 32 -0.74 -3.35 5.64
C ALA A 32 -0.64 -1.89 5.18
N VAL A 33 -1.76 -1.27 4.80
CA VAL A 33 -1.82 0.14 4.40
C VAL A 33 -1.47 1.04 5.59
N THR A 34 -2.07 0.84 6.76
CA THR A 34 -1.81 1.68 7.93
C THR A 34 -0.35 1.57 8.40
N LEU A 35 0.24 0.38 8.35
CA LEU A 35 1.67 0.18 8.67
C LEU A 35 2.59 0.91 7.71
N ILE A 36 2.33 0.85 6.39
CA ILE A 36 3.13 1.57 5.39
C ILE A 36 3.03 3.08 5.61
N TRP A 37 1.82 3.61 5.81
CA TRP A 37 1.63 5.04 6.09
C TRP A 37 2.33 5.47 7.39
N GLY A 38 2.20 4.67 8.46
CA GLY A 38 2.86 4.92 9.73
C GLY A 38 4.38 4.92 9.61
N ALA A 39 4.96 3.95 8.90
CA ALA A 39 6.39 3.89 8.64
C ALA A 39 6.89 5.11 7.85
N THR A 40 6.17 5.53 6.81
CA THR A 40 6.53 6.72 6.02
C THR A 40 6.48 7.99 6.86
N VAL A 41 5.44 8.19 7.67
CA VAL A 41 5.34 9.36 8.56
C VAL A 41 6.46 9.37 9.60
N LEU A 42 6.77 8.20 10.19
CA LEU A 42 7.84 8.10 11.19
C LEU A 42 9.20 8.46 10.60
N VAL A 43 9.50 8.04 9.37
CA VAL A 43 10.77 8.36 8.69
C VAL A 43 10.86 9.85 8.31
N ILE A 44 9.75 10.44 7.85
CA ILE A 44 9.67 11.88 7.58
C ILE A 44 9.87 12.66 8.89
N PHE A 45 9.17 12.26 9.96
CA PHE A 45 9.31 12.88 11.27
C PHE A 45 10.75 12.76 11.78
N TRP A 46 11.38 11.60 11.64
CA TRP A 46 12.76 11.39 12.04
C TRP A 46 13.71 12.34 11.31
N ALA A 47 13.54 12.49 10.01
CA ALA A 47 14.37 13.39 9.21
C ALA A 47 14.17 14.87 9.56
N VAL A 48 12.92 15.30 9.75
CA VAL A 48 12.63 16.69 10.10
C VAL A 48 13.12 17.02 11.52
N TYR A 49 12.79 16.16 12.49
CA TYR A 49 13.05 16.40 13.91
C TYR A 49 14.52 16.18 14.30
N TYR A 50 15.14 15.08 13.88
CA TYR A 50 16.52 14.74 14.30
C TYR A 50 17.60 15.28 13.35
N ARG A 51 17.30 15.51 12.05
CA ARG A 51 18.30 15.97 11.07
C ARG A 51 18.23 17.47 10.75
N LYS A 52 17.43 18.23 11.51
CA LYS A 52 17.20 19.68 11.35
C LYS A 52 16.68 20.07 9.95
N GLY A 53 15.85 19.22 9.35
CA GLY A 53 15.21 19.47 8.06
C GLY A 53 16.10 19.27 6.83
N PHE A 54 15.67 19.83 5.71
CA PHE A 54 16.30 19.66 4.39
C PHE A 54 16.97 20.97 3.95
N ALA A 55 18.19 20.90 3.43
CA ALA A 55 18.84 22.02 2.76
C ALA A 55 19.12 21.64 1.31
N TRP A 56 18.66 22.47 0.37
CA TRP A 56 18.76 22.22 -1.07
C TRP A 56 20.13 22.63 -1.64
N GLN A 57 20.74 23.72 -1.17
CA GLN A 57 22.00 24.22 -1.74
C GLN A 57 23.14 24.49 -0.73
N ASP A 58 22.86 24.66 0.56
CA ASP A 58 23.89 25.18 1.49
C ASP A 58 24.77 24.13 2.18
N ASP A 59 24.35 22.85 2.25
CA ASP A 59 25.04 21.83 3.05
C ASP A 59 25.04 20.44 2.40
N ILE A 60 26.21 19.97 1.95
CA ILE A 60 26.41 18.60 1.41
C ILE A 60 25.93 17.52 2.39
N LYS A 61 26.17 17.73 3.69
CA LYS A 61 25.72 16.79 4.75
C LYS A 61 24.20 16.70 4.88
N ARG A 62 23.47 17.76 4.51
CA ARG A 62 22.01 17.81 4.56
C ARG A 62 21.37 17.28 3.28
N GLN A 63 22.03 17.44 2.13
CA GLN A 63 21.63 16.77 0.88
C GLN A 63 21.64 15.25 1.02
N PHE A 64 22.65 14.68 1.71
CA PHE A 64 22.69 13.25 2.02
C PHE A 64 21.56 12.77 2.96
N ASN A 65 20.93 13.65 3.72
CA ASN A 65 19.78 13.30 4.57
C ASN A 65 18.47 13.23 3.78
N LEU A 66 18.40 13.96 2.67
CA LEU A 66 17.26 13.93 1.75
C LEU A 66 17.18 12.57 1.05
N HIS A 67 18.31 11.95 0.72
CA HIS A 67 18.39 10.68 0.01
C HIS A 67 17.66 9.51 0.71
N PRO A 68 17.94 9.15 1.99
CA PRO A 68 17.21 8.09 2.67
C PRO A 68 15.72 8.42 2.86
N VAL A 69 15.36 9.71 2.95
CA VAL A 69 13.96 10.13 3.00
C VAL A 69 13.26 9.93 1.66
N LEU A 70 13.89 10.33 0.55
CA LEU A 70 13.36 10.09 -0.79
C LEU A 70 13.24 8.60 -1.08
N MET A 71 14.23 7.80 -0.66
CA MET A 71 14.18 6.35 -0.86
C MET A 71 13.07 5.70 -0.04
N THR A 72 12.83 6.17 1.18
CA THR A 72 11.78 5.57 2.04
C THR A 72 10.37 6.08 1.71
N ALA A 73 10.22 7.39 1.50
CA ALA A 73 8.93 8.02 1.22
C ALA A 73 8.53 7.94 -0.26
N GLY A 74 9.51 7.88 -1.16
CA GLY A 74 9.27 7.71 -2.59
C GLY A 74 9.26 6.24 -2.96
N PHE A 75 10.41 5.57 -2.90
CA PHE A 75 10.52 4.20 -3.41
C PHE A 75 9.71 3.20 -2.59
N ILE A 76 9.89 3.11 -1.27
CA ILE A 76 9.19 2.08 -0.45
C ILE A 76 7.67 2.32 -0.41
N PHE A 77 7.24 3.57 -0.22
CA PHE A 77 5.82 3.90 -0.19
C PHE A 77 5.14 3.71 -1.55
N PHE A 78 5.67 4.30 -2.63
CA PHE A 78 5.03 4.21 -3.95
C PHE A 78 5.07 2.78 -4.52
N MET A 79 6.16 2.03 -4.30
CA MET A 79 6.23 0.60 -4.66
C MET A 79 5.25 -0.25 -3.85
N GLY A 80 5.16 -0.01 -2.54
CA GLY A 80 4.22 -0.71 -1.66
C GLY A 80 2.76 -0.47 -2.05
N GLN A 81 2.39 0.78 -2.32
CA GLN A 81 1.04 1.14 -2.77
C GLN A 81 0.72 0.58 -4.16
N SER A 82 1.69 0.58 -5.08
CA SER A 82 1.56 -0.03 -6.42
C SER A 82 1.16 -1.51 -6.35
N LEU A 83 1.79 -2.26 -5.45
CA LEU A 83 1.52 -3.69 -5.27
C LEU A 83 0.15 -3.94 -4.62
N LEU A 84 -0.27 -3.07 -3.69
CA LEU A 84 -1.55 -3.17 -2.99
C LEU A 84 -2.74 -2.73 -3.87
N VAL A 85 -2.56 -1.80 -4.81
CA VAL A 85 -3.61 -1.30 -5.72
C VAL A 85 -4.33 -2.41 -6.48
N TYR A 86 -3.60 -3.42 -6.99
CA TYR A 86 -4.21 -4.55 -7.70
C TYR A 86 -5.09 -5.43 -6.80
N ARG A 87 -4.84 -5.42 -5.48
CA ARG A 87 -5.58 -6.22 -4.49
C ARG A 87 -6.74 -5.44 -3.85
N SER A 88 -6.58 -4.14 -3.60
CA SER A 88 -7.61 -3.30 -2.97
C SER A 88 -8.78 -2.99 -3.90
N PHE A 89 -8.53 -2.81 -5.20
CA PHE A 89 -9.57 -2.44 -6.16
C PHE A 89 -10.00 -3.62 -7.03
N ARG A 90 -10.62 -4.65 -6.43
CA ARG A 90 -11.31 -5.70 -7.20
C ARG A 90 -12.59 -5.21 -7.89
N CYS A 91 -13.17 -4.08 -7.44
CA CYS A 91 -14.42 -3.52 -7.98
C CYS A 91 -14.24 -2.41 -9.04
N CYS A 92 -13.04 -1.89 -9.26
CA CYS A 92 -12.82 -0.82 -10.24
C CYS A 92 -12.43 -1.37 -11.62
N LYS A 93 -12.77 -0.63 -12.69
CA LYS A 93 -12.39 -0.98 -14.07
C LYS A 93 -10.88 -1.27 -14.14
N ARG A 94 -10.52 -2.38 -14.78
CA ARG A 94 -9.15 -2.87 -15.02
C ARG A 94 -8.15 -1.79 -15.47
N VAL A 95 -8.65 -0.74 -16.13
CA VAL A 95 -7.89 0.41 -16.64
C VAL A 95 -7.29 1.25 -15.50
N TYR A 96 -8.02 1.48 -14.40
CA TYR A 96 -7.53 2.29 -13.27
C TYR A 96 -6.39 1.60 -12.53
N ASN A 97 -6.48 0.30 -12.28
CA ASN A 97 -5.40 -0.45 -11.62
C ASN A 97 -4.13 -0.46 -12.48
N LYS A 98 -4.30 -0.55 -13.81
CA LYS A 98 -3.17 -0.51 -14.76
C LYS A 98 -2.50 0.87 -14.78
N LEU A 99 -3.29 1.95 -14.82
CA LEU A 99 -2.80 3.32 -14.76
C LEU A 99 -2.10 3.62 -13.43
N ALA A 100 -2.75 3.33 -12.31
CA ALA A 100 -2.20 3.56 -10.97
C ALA A 100 -0.87 2.80 -10.79
N HIS A 101 -0.78 1.54 -11.22
CA HIS A 101 0.48 0.80 -11.18
C HIS A 101 1.58 1.48 -12.01
N THR A 102 1.29 1.83 -13.27
CA THR A 102 2.30 2.47 -14.13
C THR A 102 2.74 3.83 -13.62
N VAL A 103 1.81 4.65 -13.11
CA VAL A 103 2.11 5.98 -12.57
C VAL A 103 2.91 5.87 -11.28
N LEU A 104 2.56 4.95 -10.39
CA LEU A 104 3.29 4.74 -9.13
C LEU A 104 4.71 4.24 -9.38
N HIS A 105 4.92 3.33 -10.33
CA HIS A 105 6.27 2.92 -10.74
C HIS A 105 7.06 4.07 -11.40
N MET A 106 6.40 4.88 -12.24
CA MET A 106 7.03 6.02 -12.88
C MET A 106 7.47 7.09 -11.88
N LEU A 107 6.73 7.28 -10.79
CA LEU A 107 7.10 8.17 -9.68
C LEU A 107 8.19 7.57 -8.78
N SER A 108 8.30 6.24 -8.72
CA SER A 108 9.32 5.55 -7.91
C SER A 108 10.73 5.67 -8.49
N ILE A 109 10.86 5.64 -9.83
CA ILE A 109 12.15 5.70 -10.54
C ILE A 109 12.96 6.98 -10.23
N PRO A 110 12.39 8.20 -10.29
CA PRO A 110 13.16 9.40 -9.96
C PRO A 110 13.48 9.51 -8.47
N CYS A 111 12.83 8.74 -7.59
CA CYS A 111 13.11 8.77 -6.15
C CYS A 111 14.27 7.88 -5.71
N ILE A 112 14.82 7.04 -6.60
CA ILE A 112 15.98 6.19 -6.31
C ILE A 112 17.32 6.86 -6.64
N VAL A 113 17.29 7.88 -7.51
CA VAL A 113 18.47 8.62 -8.00
C VAL A 113 18.67 9.89 -7.17
#